data_AF-A0A972P678-F1
#
_entry.id   AF-A0A972P678-F1
#
_cell.length_a   1.000
_cell.length_b   1.000
_cell.length_c   1.000
_cell.angle_alpha   90.00
_cell.angle_beta   90.00
_cell.angle_gamma   90.00
#
_symmetry.space_group_name_H-M   'P 1'
#
loop_
_entity.id
_entity.type
_entity.pdbx_description
1 polymer ?
#
loop_
_entity_poly.entity_id
_entity_poly.type
_entity_poly.pdbx_seq_one_letter_code
_entity_poly.pdbx_strand_id
1 'polypeptide(L)' 'MGVPRLKKKVELRYRKGSTCETRNCQWCESFIKQGRVKDTVIPDGRCKVIGDKPGRMFRIRGDYTCDVQKTTYVPLT' A
#
# COMPACT_ATOMS: atom_id res chain seq x y z
N MET A 1 1.07 14.75 18.48
CA MET A 1 2.22 14.89 17.56
C MET A 1 2.09 13.87 16.43
N GLY A 2 1.97 14.31 15.18
CA GLY A 2 1.84 13.43 14.02
C GLY A 2 3.15 12.74 13.69
N VAL A 3 3.11 11.43 13.42
CA VAL A 3 4.30 10.70 12.94
C VAL A 3 4.74 11.32 11.61
N PRO A 4 6.01 11.74 11.46
CA PRO A 4 6.48 12.34 10.21
C PRO A 4 6.24 11.38 9.04
N ARG A 5 5.75 11.94 7.92
CA ARG A 5 5.53 11.16 6.71
C ARG A 5 6.87 10.72 6.16
N LEU A 6 7.00 9.43 5.87
CA LEU A 6 8.16 8.86 5.18
C LEU A 6 8.38 9.63 3.86
N LYS A 7 9.60 10.12 3.60
CA LYS A 7 9.94 10.90 2.39
C LYS A 7 9.41 10.22 1.12
N LYS A 8 9.57 8.91 1.02
CA LYS A 8 9.10 8.08 -0.09
C LYS A 8 7.58 8.15 -0.34
N LYS A 9 6.76 8.32 0.69
CA LYS A 9 5.30 8.50 0.51
C LYS A 9 4.95 9.85 -0.13
N VAL A 10 5.75 10.87 0.16
CA VAL A 10 5.60 12.21 -0.42
C VAL A 10 6.02 12.17 -1.89
N GLU A 11 7.18 11.59 -2.18
CA GLU A 11 7.72 11.44 -3.54
C GLU A 11 6.79 10.63 -4.45
N LEU A 12 6.17 9.56 -3.93
CA LEU A 12 5.23 8.72 -4.69
C LEU A 12 3.79 9.25 -4.72
N ARG A 13 3.55 10.46 -4.17
CA ARG A 13 2.22 11.08 -4.05
C ARG A 13 1.16 10.14 -3.47
N TYR A 14 1.52 9.44 -2.40
CA TYR A 14 0.62 8.52 -1.70
C TYR A 14 -0.56 9.27 -1.07
N ARG A 15 -1.78 8.94 -1.52
CA ARG A 15 -2.99 9.71 -1.24
C ARG A 15 -4.23 8.80 -1.20
N LYS A 16 -5.36 9.33 -0.72
CA LYS A 16 -6.64 8.61 -0.76
C LYS A 16 -7.00 8.25 -2.20
N GLY A 17 -7.44 7.01 -2.41
CA GLY A 17 -7.86 6.51 -3.72
C GLY A 17 -9.18 7.15 -4.18
N SER A 18 -9.53 6.89 -5.44
CA SER A 18 -10.82 7.34 -6.00
C SER A 18 -11.93 6.30 -5.78
N THR A 19 -13.16 6.61 -6.20
CA THR A 19 -14.28 5.65 -6.23
C THR A 19 -14.01 4.44 -7.14
N CYS A 20 -13.13 4.58 -8.13
CA CYS A 20 -12.65 3.46 -8.92
C CYS A 20 -11.72 2.60 -8.06
N GLU A 21 -12.30 1.62 -7.36
CA GLU A 21 -11.58 0.83 -6.35
C GLU A 21 -10.39 0.09 -6.92
N THR A 22 -10.45 -0.31 -8.18
CA THR A 22 -9.41 -1.00 -8.94
C THR A 22 -8.07 -0.25 -8.90
N ARG A 23 -8.12 1.07 -8.74
CA ARG A 23 -6.96 1.97 -8.63
C ARG A 23 -6.50 2.21 -7.19
N ASN A 24 -6.88 1.33 -6.26
CA ASN A 24 -6.47 1.39 -4.88
C ASN A 24 -5.41 0.33 -4.55
N CYS A 25 -4.60 0.59 -3.52
CA CYS A 25 -3.48 -0.24 -3.10
C CYS A 25 -3.88 -1.69 -2.85
N GLN A 26 -5.10 -1.97 -2.37
CA GLN A 26 -5.56 -3.35 -2.14
C GLN A 26 -5.52 -4.25 -3.39
N TRP A 27 -5.56 -3.64 -4.59
CA TRP A 27 -5.48 -4.29 -5.91
C TRP A 27 -4.13 -4.08 -6.61
N CYS A 28 -3.13 -3.58 -5.88
CA CYS A 28 -1.78 -3.37 -6.39
C CYS A 28 -0.91 -4.61 -6.14
N GLU A 29 -0.09 -5.00 -7.12
CA GLU A 29 0.87 -6.10 -7.01
C GLU A 29 1.90 -5.90 -5.88
N SER A 30 2.19 -4.64 -5.57
CA SER A 30 3.16 -4.27 -4.55
C SER A 30 2.56 -4.24 -3.15
N PHE A 31 1.23 -4.35 -3.01
CA PHE A 31 0.58 -4.32 -1.71
C PHE A 31 0.65 -5.67 -1.02
N ILE A 32 1.08 -5.64 0.24
CA ILE A 32 1.16 -6.78 1.11
C ILE A 32 -0.06 -6.66 2.03
N LYS A 33 -1.04 -7.54 1.81
CA LYS A 33 -2.28 -7.57 2.60
C LYS A 33 -1.97 -7.85 4.06
N GLN A 34 -2.82 -7.31 4.95
CA GLN A 34 -2.84 -7.72 6.35
C GLN A 34 -3.06 -9.24 6.41
N GLY A 35 -2.37 -9.90 7.32
CA GLY A 35 -2.46 -11.35 7.44
C GLY A 35 -1.30 -11.93 8.21
N ARG A 36 -1.21 -13.26 8.18
CA ARG A 36 -0.14 -14.00 8.83
C ARG A 36 0.73 -14.62 7.74
N VAL A 37 2.00 -14.23 7.69
CA VAL A 37 2.98 -14.85 6.78
C VAL A 37 3.99 -15.60 7.63
N LYS A 38 4.00 -16.94 7.53
CA LYS A 38 4.97 -17.83 8.19
C LYS A 38 5.31 -17.41 9.63
N ASP A 39 4.28 -17.19 10.45
CA ASP A 39 4.34 -16.77 11.86
C ASP A 39 4.46 -15.27 12.18
N THR A 40 4.66 -14.40 11.19
CA THR A 40 4.60 -12.94 11.42
C THR A 40 3.18 -12.42 11.17
N VAL A 41 2.56 -11.84 12.20
CA VAL A 41 1.31 -11.09 12.05
C VAL A 41 1.64 -9.72 11.46
N ILE A 42 1.06 -9.41 10.31
CA ILE A 42 1.13 -8.11 9.68
C ILE A 42 -0.18 -7.38 10.03
N PRO A 43 -0.21 -6.58 11.12
CA PRO A 43 -1.43 -5.94 11.60
C PRO A 43 -1.92 -4.83 10.66
N ASP A 44 -1.06 -4.36 9.77
CA ASP A 44 -1.26 -3.21 8.89
C ASP A 44 -0.78 -3.53 7.48
N GLY A 45 -1.53 -3.13 6.45
CA GLY A 45 -1.09 -3.31 5.06
C GLY A 45 0.29 -2.70 4.84
N ARG A 46 1.14 -3.39 4.06
CA ARG A 46 2.50 -2.93 3.70
C ARG A 46 2.64 -2.79 2.19
N CYS A 47 3.75 -2.24 1.73
CA CYS A 47 4.04 -2.12 0.30
C CYS A 47 5.51 -2.40 0.03
N LYS A 48 5.80 -3.29 -0.92
CA LYS A 48 7.17 -3.65 -1.34
C LYS A 48 7.97 -2.43 -1.81
N VAL A 49 7.29 -1.44 -2.41
CA VAL A 49 7.94 -0.21 -2.90
C VAL A 49 8.19 0.77 -1.77
N ILE A 50 7.20 1.06 -0.90
CA ILE A 50 7.38 2.06 0.17
C ILE A 50 8.24 1.51 1.32
N GLY A 51 8.09 0.22 1.61
CA GLY A 51 8.75 -0.49 2.70
C GLY A 51 7.75 -1.37 3.46
N ASP A 52 8.25 -2.50 3.94
CA ASP A 52 7.51 -3.52 4.69
C ASP A 52 7.94 -3.63 6.16
N LYS A 53 8.88 -2.78 6.58
CA LYS A 53 9.33 -2.68 7.97
C LYS A 53 8.15 -2.42 8.92
N PRO A 54 8.22 -2.96 10.15
CA PRO A 54 7.23 -2.65 11.18
C PRO A 54 7.25 -1.15 11.52
N GLY A 55 6.10 -0.63 11.97
CA GLY A 55 5.94 0.75 12.42
C GLY A 55 4.88 1.54 11.66
N ARG A 56 4.37 2.59 12.31
CA ARG A 56 3.25 3.43 11.80
C ARG A 56 3.60 4.15 10.51
N MET A 57 4.85 4.59 10.33
CA MET A 57 5.26 5.33 9.12
C MET A 57 5.20 4.49 7.84
N PHE A 58 5.40 3.17 7.94
CA PHE A 58 5.31 2.22 6.83
C PHE A 58 3.90 1.66 6.62
N ARG A 59 2.90 2.09 7.39
CA ARG A 59 1.52 1.58 7.26
C ARG A 59 0.91 2.06 5.95
N ILE A 60 0.37 1.15 5.16
CA ILE A 60 -0.35 1.41 3.92
C ILE A 60 -1.81 1.03 4.11
N ARG A 61 -2.70 1.90 3.63
CA ARG A 61 -4.13 1.65 3.64
C ARG A 61 -4.55 1.10 2.27
N GLY A 62 -5.40 0.09 2.28
CA GLY A 62 -5.87 -0.57 1.05
C GLY A 62 -6.65 0.36 0.12
N ASP A 63 -7.33 1.37 0.68
CA ASP A 63 -8.17 2.37 0.01
C ASP A 63 -7.42 3.62 -0.47
N TYR A 64 -6.09 3.57 -0.49
CA TYR A 64 -5.21 4.65 -0.96
C TYR A 64 -4.59 4.29 -2.31
N THR A 65 -3.89 5.22 -2.95
CA THR A 65 -3.18 5.00 -4.21
C THR A 65 -1.87 5.80 -4.24
N CYS A 66 -1.02 5.53 -5.22
CA CYS A 66 0.24 6.24 -5.47
C CYS A 66 0.59 6.18 -6.96
N ASP A 67 1.52 7.02 -7.41
CA ASP A 67 1.82 7.19 -8.84
C ASP A 67 2.50 5.97 -9.47
N VAL A 68 3.03 5.06 -8.65
CA VAL A 68 3.70 3.82 -9.09
C VAL A 68 2.84 2.57 -8.88
N GLN A 69 1.53 2.74 -8.69
CA GLN A 69 0.61 1.60 -8.58
C GLN A 69 0.68 0.75 -9.86
N LYS A 70 0.85 -0.56 -9.68
CA LYS A 70 0.70 -1.55 -10.75
C LYS A 70 -0.52 -2.39 -10.45
N THR A 71 -1.54 -2.28 -11.28
CA THR A 71 -2.80 -2.97 -11.06
C THR A 71 -2.74 -4.39 -11.57
N THR A 72 -3.14 -5.36 -10.75
CA THR A 72 -3.34 -6.74 -11.17
C THR A 72 -4.69 -6.86 -11.89
N TYR A 73 -4.81 -6.27 -13.09
CA TYR A 73 -5.88 -6.65 -14.02
C TYR A 73 -5.27 -7.50 -15.11
N VAL A 74 -5.61 -8.79 -15.08
CA VAL A 74 -5.54 -9.62 -16.28
C VAL A 74 -6.69 -9.13 -17.16
N PRO A 75 -6.45 -8.60 -18.37
CA PRO A 75 -7.53 -8.35 -19.30
C PRO A 75 -8.25 -9.68 -19.54
N LEU A 76 -9.57 -9.71 -19.30
CA LEU A 76 -10.44 -10.77 -19.80
C LEU A 76 -10.43 -10.63 -21.33
N THR A 77 -9.53 -11.36 -21.99
CA THR A 77 -9.61 -11.67 -23.41
C THR A 77 -10.67 -12.72 -23.66
#